data_AF-A0A3D3KQN8-F1
#
_entry.id   AF-A0A3D3KQN8-F1
#
_cell.length_a   1.000
_cell.length_b   1.000
_cell.length_c   1.000
_cell.angle_alpha   90.00
_cell.angle_beta   90.00
_cell.angle_gamma   90.00
#
_symmetry.space_group_name_H-M   'P 1'
#
loop_
_entity.id
_entity.type
_entity.pdbx_description
1 polymer ?
#
loop_
_entity_poly.entity_id
_entity_poly.type
_entity_poly.pdbx_seq_one_letter_code
_entity_poly.pdbx_strand_id
1 'polypeptide(L)'
;MDNILHIYGQHCWHNEAFIVGDKEALQRLADAINQAISVGTGRCQSGVNDGEGFDVYIRYIDDQQTLDKLALPYTSDAAKEKDKSAIWPWVL
;
A
#
# COMPACT_ATOMS: atom_id res chain seq x y z
N MET A 1 17.52 -14.49 5.10
CA MET A 1 16.79 -13.84 4.01
C MET A 1 16.65 -12.42 4.46
N ASP A 2 17.24 -11.51 3.70
CA ASP A 2 17.22 -10.07 3.97
C ASP A 2 16.29 -9.43 2.94
N ASN A 3 15.71 -8.28 3.25
CA ASN A 3 14.65 -7.61 2.48
C ASN A 3 13.29 -8.34 2.48
N ILE A 4 12.84 -8.79 3.66
CA ILE A 4 11.48 -9.32 3.88
C ILE A 4 10.50 -8.21 4.29
N LEU A 5 9.39 -8.09 3.58
CA LEU A 5 8.26 -7.20 3.88
C LEU A 5 6.93 -7.93 3.70
N HIS A 6 6.12 -7.91 4.75
CA HIS A 6 4.72 -8.31 4.72
C HIS A 6 3.83 -7.09 4.95
N ILE A 7 2.86 -6.90 4.05
CA ILE A 7 1.82 -5.87 4.18
C ILE A 7 0.48 -6.59 4.33
N TYR A 8 -0.12 -6.45 5.51
CA TYR A 8 -1.41 -7.02 5.84
C TYR A 8 -2.45 -5.91 5.85
N GLY A 9 -3.32 -5.92 4.84
CA GLY A 9 -4.45 -4.98 4.74
C GLY A 9 -5.54 -5.27 5.77
N GLN A 10 -6.39 -4.28 6.01
CA GLN A 10 -7.52 -4.41 6.94
C GLN A 10 -8.53 -5.45 6.44
N HIS A 11 -9.07 -6.28 7.33
CA HIS A 11 -10.13 -7.21 6.96
C HIS A 11 -11.47 -6.48 6.74
N CYS A 12 -11.92 -5.68 7.72
CA CYS A 12 -13.06 -4.79 7.60
C CYS A 12 -12.84 -3.47 8.37
N TRP A 13 -13.85 -2.61 8.40
CA TRP A 13 -13.85 -1.38 9.20
C TRP A 13 -13.42 -1.65 10.65
N HIS A 14 -12.61 -0.74 11.19
CA HIS A 14 -12.08 -0.78 12.56
C HIS A 14 -11.07 -1.91 12.87
N ASN A 15 -10.68 -2.74 11.89
CA ASN A 15 -9.58 -3.69 12.08
C ASN A 15 -8.21 -3.05 11.84
N GLU A 16 -7.19 -3.72 12.34
CA GLU A 16 -5.80 -3.32 12.21
C GLU A 16 -5.26 -3.63 10.80
N ALA A 17 -4.29 -2.82 10.37
CA ALA A 17 -3.37 -3.16 9.29
C ALA A 17 -1.97 -3.31 9.89
N PHE A 18 -1.15 -4.17 9.29
CA PHE A 18 0.22 -4.39 9.75
C PHE A 18 1.20 -4.26 8.60
N ILE A 19 2.30 -3.57 8.87
CA ILE A 19 3.50 -3.59 8.02
C ILE A 19 4.59 -4.24 8.87
N VAL A 20 5.07 -5.39 8.44
CA VAL A 20 6.07 -6.18 9.16
C VAL A 20 7.22 -6.44 8.22
N GLY A 21 8.42 -5.98 8.55
CA GLY A 21 9.59 -6.27 7.75
C GLY A 21 10.86 -6.23 8.57
N ASP A 22 11.94 -6.74 7.98
CA ASP A 22 13.26 -6.52 8.53
C ASP A 22 13.69 -5.04 8.36
N LYS A 23 14.83 -4.69 8.96
CA LYS A 23 15.34 -3.32 8.93
C LYS A 23 15.55 -2.80 7.51
N GLU A 24 16.07 -3.63 6.60
CA GLU A 24 16.37 -3.21 5.24
C GLU A 24 15.08 -2.93 4.46
N ALA A 25 14.12 -3.84 4.54
CA ALA A 25 12.83 -3.70 3.87
C ALA A 25 12.04 -2.48 4.37
N LEU A 26 12.01 -2.26 5.69
CA LEU A 26 11.35 -1.10 6.28
C LEU A 26 12.03 0.21 5.88
N GLN A 27 13.36 0.23 5.78
CA GLN A 27 14.10 1.41 5.31
C GLN A 27 13.78 1.70 3.84
N ARG A 28 13.78 0.68 2.97
CA ARG A 28 13.42 0.84 1.55
C ARG A 28 11.99 1.36 1.38
N LEU A 29 11.06 0.89 2.19
CA LEU A 29 9.68 1.38 2.21
C LEU A 29 9.62 2.86 2.65
N ALA A 30 10.34 3.23 3.71
CA ALA A 30 10.41 4.61 4.18
C ALA A 30 11.00 5.55 3.12
N ASP A 31 12.05 5.12 2.43
CA ASP A 31 12.67 5.88 1.34
C ASP A 31 11.70 6.07 0.17
N ALA A 32 10.94 5.03 -0.20
CA ALA A 32 9.90 5.13 -1.22
C ALA A 32 8.76 6.08 -0.81
N ILE A 33 8.38 6.11 0.47
CA ILE A 33 7.40 7.08 0.99
C ILE A 33 7.94 8.51 0.88
N ASN A 34 9.18 8.73 1.33
CA ASN A 34 9.83 10.05 1.22
C ASN A 34 9.94 10.52 -0.23
N GLN A 35 10.27 9.60 -1.15
CA GLN A 35 10.28 9.89 -2.58
C GLN A 35 8.89 10.31 -3.08
N ALA A 36 7.83 9.57 -2.70
CA ALA A 36 6.47 9.91 -3.11
C ALA A 36 6.02 11.28 -2.61
N ILE A 37 6.37 11.64 -1.37
CA ILE A 37 6.09 12.98 -0.82
C ILE A 37 6.82 14.07 -1.63
N SER A 38 8.03 13.79 -2.12
CA SER A 38 8.85 14.77 -2.85
C SER A 38 8.43 14.97 -4.31
N VAL A 39 8.14 13.88 -5.03
CA VAL A 39 7.93 13.91 -6.49
C VAL A 39 6.60 13.29 -6.96
N GLY A 40 5.68 13.01 -6.03
CA GLY A 40 4.34 12.48 -6.30
C GLY A 40 4.24 10.95 -6.31
N THR A 41 5.34 10.24 -6.60
CA THR A 41 5.35 8.77 -6.67
C THR A 41 6.61 8.18 -6.07
N GLY A 42 6.48 6.97 -5.51
CA GLY A 42 7.58 6.19 -4.96
C GLY A 42 7.38 4.71 -5.24
N ARG A 43 8.48 3.95 -5.21
CA ARG A 43 8.45 2.50 -5.41
C ARG A 43 9.60 1.83 -4.68
N CYS A 44 9.34 0.66 -4.10
CA CYS A 44 10.39 -0.24 -3.65
C CYS A 44 10.05 -1.70 -3.99
N GLN A 45 11.08 -2.53 -4.09
CA GLN A 45 10.96 -3.98 -4.26
C GLN A 45 11.26 -4.68 -2.93
N SER A 46 10.43 -5.66 -2.58
CA SER A 46 10.65 -6.51 -1.42
C SER A 46 10.13 -7.92 -1.67
N GLY A 47 10.37 -8.83 -0.74
CA GLY A 47 9.86 -10.20 -0.80
C GLY A 47 9.11 -10.59 0.47
N VAL A 48 8.29 -11.63 0.36
CA VAL A 48 7.66 -12.28 1.53
C VAL A 48 8.44 -13.53 1.93
N ASN A 49 8.14 -14.06 3.11
CA ASN A 49 8.89 -15.18 3.71
C ASN A 49 8.83 -16.52 2.95
N ASP A 50 7.99 -16.65 1.93
CA ASP A 50 7.96 -17.81 1.02
C ASP A 50 8.95 -17.69 -0.16
N GLY A 51 9.61 -16.53 -0.30
CA GLY A 51 10.61 -16.27 -1.33
C GLY A 51 10.08 -15.51 -2.55
N GLU A 52 8.77 -15.24 -2.63
CA GLU A 52 8.19 -14.48 -3.73
C GLU A 52 8.40 -12.97 -3.55
N GLY A 53 8.73 -12.30 -4.66
CA GLY A 53 8.99 -10.87 -4.72
C GLY A 53 7.80 -10.06 -5.21
N PHE A 54 7.70 -8.80 -4.78
CA PHE A 54 6.67 -7.86 -5.23
C PHE A 54 7.15 -6.41 -5.23
N ASP A 55 6.43 -5.57 -5.97
CA ASP A 55 6.60 -4.13 -5.99
C ASP A 55 5.60 -3.46 -5.06
N VAL A 56 6.09 -2.57 -4.20
CA VAL A 56 5.26 -1.63 -3.43
C VAL A 56 5.28 -0.30 -4.13
N TYR A 57 4.09 0.19 -4.49
CA TYR A 57 3.90 1.50 -5.08
C TYR A 57 3.33 2.48 -4.06
N ILE A 58 3.96 3.64 -3.91
CA ILE A 58 3.48 4.74 -3.08
C ILE A 58 3.01 5.87 -3.99
N ARG A 59 1.84 6.43 -3.69
CA ARG A 59 1.24 7.57 -4.41
C ARG A 59 0.98 8.69 -3.42
N TYR A 60 1.53 9.87 -3.70
CA TYR A 60 1.13 11.10 -3.05
C TYR A 60 0.07 11.78 -3.92
N ILE A 61 -1.09 12.06 -3.34
CA ILE A 61 -2.24 12.66 -4.03
C ILE A 61 -2.59 13.94 -3.28
N ASP A 62 -2.40 15.09 -3.94
CA ASP A 62 -2.72 16.42 -3.39
C ASP A 62 -4.15 16.87 -3.72
N ASP A 63 -4.88 16.09 -4.52
CA ASP A 63 -6.27 16.38 -4.89
C ASP A 63 -7.25 15.64 -3.95
N GLN A 64 -7.96 16.41 -3.13
CA GLN A 64 -8.96 15.90 -2.20
C GLN A 64 -10.11 15.17 -2.93
N GLN A 65 -10.50 15.61 -4.12
CA GLN A 65 -11.58 14.95 -4.86
C GLN A 65 -11.21 13.54 -5.31
N THR A 66 -9.92 13.32 -5.62
CA THR A 66 -9.38 11.99 -5.91
C THR A 66 -9.31 11.16 -4.62
N LEU A 67 -8.84 11.73 -3.51
CA LEU A 67 -8.79 11.04 -2.21
C LEU A 67 -10.16 10.55 -1.75
N ASP A 68 -11.20 11.39 -1.87
CA ASP A 68 -12.57 11.07 -1.48
C ASP A 68 -13.21 9.94 -2.31
N LYS A 69 -12.62 9.64 -3.47
CA LYS A 69 -13.07 8.57 -4.39
C LYS A 69 -12.19 7.33 -4.35
N LEU A 70 -11.16 7.28 -3.51
CA LEU A 70 -10.32 6.09 -3.41
C LEU A 70 -11.15 4.89 -2.98
N ALA A 71 -10.93 3.77 -3.66
CA ALA A 71 -11.54 2.50 -3.32
C ALA A 71 -11.20 2.09 -1.89
N LEU A 72 -12.22 1.61 -1.14
CA LEU A 72 -12.03 1.08 0.20
C LEU A 72 -11.00 -0.07 0.22
N PRO A 73 -10.04 -0.09 1.16
CA PRO A 73 -8.93 -1.05 1.16
C PRO A 73 -9.27 -2.40 1.82
N TYR A 74 -10.54 -2.68 2.08
CA TYR A 74 -10.97 -3.85 2.87
C TYR A 74 -10.99 -5.13 2.04
N THR A 75 -10.61 -6.25 2.67
CA THR A 75 -10.56 -7.57 2.01
C THR A 75 -11.81 -8.42 2.20
N SER A 76 -12.61 -8.18 3.25
CA SER A 76 -13.85 -8.93 3.53
C SER A 76 -14.96 -8.62 2.53
N ASP A 77 -15.74 -9.63 2.10
CA ASP A 77 -16.89 -9.41 1.19
C ASP A 77 -17.96 -8.45 1.74
N ALA A 78 -18.10 -8.40 3.07
CA ALA A 78 -19.03 -7.48 3.72
C ALA A 78 -18.58 -6.01 3.56
N ALA A 79 -17.27 -5.77 3.48
CA ALA A 79 -16.65 -4.45 3.59
C ALA A 79 -15.93 -3.97 2.33
N LYS A 80 -15.50 -4.87 1.45
CA LYS A 80 -14.76 -4.53 0.22
C LYS A 80 -15.53 -3.54 -0.63
N GLU A 81 -14.79 -2.73 -1.39
CA GLU A 81 -15.34 -1.73 -2.28
C GLU A 81 -16.40 -2.32 -3.23
N LYS A 82 -17.54 -1.62 -3.36
CA LYS A 82 -18.68 -1.98 -4.19
C LYS A 82 -19.06 -0.86 -5.17
N ASP A 83 -18.63 0.37 -4.92
CA ASP A 83 -18.81 1.49 -5.83
C ASP A 83 -17.93 1.28 -7.06
N LYS A 84 -18.56 1.23 -8.23
CA LYS A 84 -17.88 1.06 -9.52
C LYS A 84 -17.19 2.34 -10.00
N SER A 85 -17.51 3.47 -9.40
CA SER A 85 -16.87 4.76 -9.67
C SER A 85 -15.65 5.03 -8.80
N ALA A 86 -15.38 4.15 -7.82
CA ALA A 86 -14.21 4.26 -6.97
C ALA A 86 -12.91 4.13 -7.78
N ILE A 87 -11.91 4.90 -7.37
CA ILE A 87 -10.60 4.97 -7.99
C ILE A 87 -9.68 4.00 -7.27
N TRP A 88 -9.19 2.99 -7.98
CA TRP A 88 -8.20 2.07 -7.45
C TRP A 88 -6.78 2.63 -7.59
N PRO A 89 -5.86 2.37 -6.64
CA PRO A 89 -4.53 2.97 -6.66
C PRO A 89 -3.64 2.55 -7.85
N TRP A 90 -3.94 1.44 -8.52
CA TRP A 90 -3.19 0.98 -9.70
C TRP A 90 -3.58 1.66 -11.01
N VAL A 91 -4.60 2.52 -11.01
CA VAL A 91 -4.91 3.39 -12.16
C VAL A 91 -4.37 4.81 -12.02
N LEU A 92 -3.70 5.09 -10.89
CA LEU A 92 -3.09 6.37 -10.54
C LEU A 92 -1.59 6.41 -10.83
#